data_AF-A0A2S8BJU5-F1
#
_entry.id   AF-A0A2S8BJU5-F1
#
_cell.length_a   1.000
_cell.length_b   1.000
_cell.length_c   1.000
_cell.angle_alpha   90.00
_cell.angle_beta   90.00
_cell.angle_gamma   90.00
#
_symmetry.space_group_name_H-M   'P 1'
#
loop_
_entity.id
_entity.type
_entity.pdbx_description
1 polymer ?
#
loop_
_entity_poly.entity_id
_entity_poly.type
_entity_poly.pdbx_seq_one_letter_code
_entity_poly.pdbx_strand_id
1 'polypeptide(L)' 'MIGRACDEVHPGYRKHAVGVHALYYRIVSRDVIDVVRILHQRMDVDRHLD' A
#
# COMPACT_ATOMS: atom_id res chain seq x y z
N MET A 1 -8.38 -9.13 6.54
CA MET A 1 -7.54 -8.89 5.34
C MET A 1 -6.41 -7.96 5.75
N ILE A 2 -5.17 -8.27 5.40
CA ILE A 2 -3.99 -7.46 5.75
C ILE A 2 -4.03 -6.14 4.95
N GLY A 3 -3.35 -5.08 5.43
CA GLY A 3 -3.27 -3.76 4.79
C GLY A 3 -4.50 -2.87 4.98
N ARG A 4 -4.33 -1.54 4.91
CA ARG A 4 -5.42 -0.55 4.89
C ARG A 4 -5.81 -0.22 3.45
N ALA A 5 -7.07 0.14 3.21
CA ALA A 5 -7.44 0.77 1.95
C ALA A 5 -6.68 2.10 1.81
N CYS A 6 -6.24 2.42 0.60
CA CYS A 6 -5.59 3.69 0.28
C CYS A 6 -6.15 4.25 -1.04
N ASP A 7 -7.47 4.38 -1.09
CA ASP A 7 -8.20 4.87 -2.26
C ASP A 7 -7.82 6.31 -2.64
N GLU A 8 -7.26 7.07 -1.70
CA GLU A 8 -6.65 8.39 -1.90
C GLU A 8 -5.46 8.37 -2.87
N VAL A 9 -4.75 7.24 -2.98
CA VAL A 9 -3.65 7.05 -3.94
C VAL A 9 -4.19 6.58 -5.28
N HIS A 10 -5.05 5.56 -5.26
CA HIS A 10 -5.79 5.07 -6.42
C HIS A 10 -6.95 4.17 -5.95
N PRO A 11 -8.15 4.29 -6.54
CA PRO A 11 -9.27 3.43 -6.17
C PRO A 11 -8.92 1.93 -6.21
N GLY A 12 -9.30 1.20 -5.16
CA GLY A 12 -9.07 -0.23 -5.00
C GLY A 12 -7.67 -0.60 -4.52
N TYR A 13 -6.80 0.37 -4.25
CA TYR A 13 -5.47 0.10 -3.72
C TYR A 13 -5.51 -0.16 -2.21
N ARG A 14 -4.54 -0.95 -1.78
CA ARG A 14 -4.27 -1.24 -0.38
C ARG A 14 -2.80 -1.00 -0.09
N LYS A 15 -2.55 -0.57 1.14
CA LYS A 15 -1.22 -0.28 1.67
C LYS A 15 -0.94 -1.10 2.91
N HIS A 16 0.24 -1.70 2.99
CA HIS A 16 0.69 -2.43 4.17
C HIS A 16 2.13 -2.08 4.52
N ALA A 17 2.37 -1.70 5.78
CA ALA A 17 3.72 -1.46 6.28
C ALA A 17 4.39 -2.79 6.64
N VAL A 18 5.58 -3.03 6.12
CA VAL A 18 6.42 -4.20 6.38
C VAL A 18 7.82 -3.73 6.71
N GLY A 19 8.18 -3.75 8.00
CA GLY A 19 9.43 -3.18 8.48
C GLY A 19 9.55 -1.70 8.09
N VAL A 20 10.62 -1.34 7.39
CA VAL A 20 10.87 0.04 6.89
C VAL A 20 10.32 0.29 5.49
N HIS A 21 9.49 -0.60 4.95
CA HIS A 21 8.89 -0.46 3.62
C HIS A 21 7.35 -0.35 3.69
N ALA A 22 6.77 0.31 2.71
CA ALA A 22 5.34 0.37 2.44
C ALA A 22 5.05 -0.38 1.12
N LEU A 23 4.26 -1.44 1.22
CA LEU A 23 3.75 -2.22 0.09
C LEU A 23 2.43 -1.64 -0.39
N TYR A 24 2.33 -1.30 -1.68
CA TYR A 24 1.10 -0.90 -2.35
C TYR A 24 0.68 -2.00 -3.31
N TYR A 25 -0.56 -2.45 -3.18
CA TYR A 25 -1.09 -3.56 -3.97
C TYR A 25 -2.59 -3.42 -4.19
N ARG A 26 -3.13 -4.20 -5.13
CA ARG A 26 -4.58 -4.35 -5.34
C ARG A 26 -4.94 -5.82 -5.42
N ILE A 27 -6.20 -6.13 -5.17
CA ILE A 27 -6.73 -7.49 -5.29
C ILE A 27 -7.30 -7.64 -6.69
N VAL A 28 -6.77 -8.60 -7.45
CA VAL A 28 -7.24 -8.89 -8.82
C VAL A 28 -8.15 -10.10 -8.86
N SER A 29 -8.01 -11.04 -7.92
CA SER A 29 -8.94 -12.15 -7.71
C SER A 29 -8.82 -12.67 -6.27
N ARG A 30 -9.60 -13.69 -5.90
CA ARG A 30 -9.66 -14.22 -4.52
C ARG A 30 -8.28 -14.53 -3.92
N ASP A 31 -7.36 -15.04 -4.74
CA ASP A 31 -6.08 -15.57 -4.29
C ASP A 31 -4.87 -14.88 -4.95
N VAL A 32 -5.12 -13.80 -5.69
CA VAL A 32 -4.08 -13.07 -6.43
C VAL A 32 -4.11 -11.59 -6.08
N ILE A 33 -2.95 -11.08 -5.69
CA ILE A 33 -2.68 -9.66 -5.57
C ILE A 33 -1.71 -9.21 -6.65
N ASP A 34 -1.87 -7.96 -7.08
CA ASP A 34 -0.94 -7.27 -7.96
C ASP A 34 -0.15 -6.26 -7.12
N VAL A 35 1.17 -6.48 -7.00
CA VAL A 35 2.08 -5.61 -6.25
C VAL A 35 2.48 -4.45 -7.16
N VAL A 36 1.95 -3.27 -6.88
CA VAL A 36 2.12 -2.10 -7.73
C VAL A 36 3.44 -1.39 -7.42
N ARG A 37 3.75 -1.21 -6.12
CA ARG A 37 4.98 -0.55 -5.64
C ARG A 37 5.40 -1.08 -4.27
N ILE A 38 6.70 -1.06 -4.04
CA ILE A 38 7.31 -1.17 -2.70
C ILE A 38 8.13 0.09 -2.52
N LEU A 39 7.76 0.92 -1.55
CA LEU A 39 8.44 2.16 -1.23
C LEU A 39 9.17 2.02 0.11
N HIS A 40 10.31 2.69 0.26
CA HIS A 40 10.87 2.92 1.58
C HIS A 40 9.96 3.87 2.37
N GLN A 41 9.74 3.64 3.67
CA GLN A 41 8.81 4.41 4.52
C GLN A 41 9.11 5.91 4.61
N ARG A 42 10.32 6.33 4.19
CA ARG A 42 10.71 7.75 4.10
C ARG A 42 10.15 8.45 2.87
N MET A 43 9.76 7.69 1.85
CA MET A 43 9.09 8.19 0.64
C MET A 43 7.58 8.15 0.78
N ASP A 44 7.07 7.64 1.90
CA ASP A 44 5.66 7.53 2.17
C ASP A 44 5.12 8.88 2.67
N VAL A 45 4.40 9.58 1.79
CA VAL A 45 3.97 10.98 1.97
C VAL A 45 3.07 11.16 3.19
N ASP A 46 2.31 10.12 3.57
CA ASP A 46 1.45 10.14 4.75
C ASP A 46 2.22 10.36 6.06
N ARG A 47 3.53 10.12 6.08
CA ARG A 47 4.39 10.26 7.26
C ARG A 47 4.93 11.68 7.47
N HIS A 48 4.56 12.63 6.61
CA HIS A 48 5.06 14.01 6.64
C HIS A 48 3.96 15.06 6.87
N LEU A 49 2.76 14.62 7.26
CA LEU A 49 1.62 15.50 7.55
C LEU A 49 1.27 15.58 9.05
N ASP A 50 2.17 15.13 9.93
CA ASP A 50 2.06 15.28 11.38
C ASP A 50 2.71 16.60 11.86
#